data_AF-A0A9R0INC1-F1
#
_entry.id   AF-A0A9R0INC1-F1
#
_cell.length_a   1.000
_cell.length_b   1.000
_cell.length_c   1.000
_cell.angle_alpha   90.00
_cell.angle_beta   90.00
_cell.angle_gamma   90.00
#
_symmetry.space_group_name_H-M   'P 1'
#
loop_
_entity.id
_entity.type
_entity.pdbx_description
1 polymer ?
#
loop_
_entity_poly.entity_id
_entity_poly.type
_entity_poly.pdbx_seq_one_letter_code
_entity_poly.pdbx_strand_id
1 'polypeptide(L)'
;MIKELGLGYEKIDAFPNNFMLYWGEFLEKDKCHICGTSRWKRTKGMSGDVSDGDTNTLKRSVPAKVMRYFPLIPRLKRIYMSSETAEEMRWHDTERLGEHDKKILRHPSDALAWKEFYERHSDFALDPRSVRLGLASDGFNPYRLMNTSYSTWPVMLIPFNLPPWLCIKPSSFILSTLIPGKTSPGIDIDVYLQPLVHELKLLWTGVEAFDAFGREKFNLRAALLWTINDFPAYSMLSGLSTKGYNACPVCIDFTPSDRFGSKICYCMYRKWLPADHPYRAQGSMFCEKFGTNEWGEAPSLPSGTDILREQEKVEHNLDVMHIEKNVSENILGTLLGNDKSRDSRDDRVALKHWRIKPHLWLETNHNGSEYMPPASYSMSTEEKERFLNVLQKLKVPDGYGSNLSSCVNMKQRKLINLKSHDNHVPMQDILRVALRASNATKN
;
A
#
# COMPACT_ATOMS: atom_id res chain seq x y z
N MET A 1 -9.55 1.12 35.45
CA MET A 1 -10.42 2.25 35.06
C MET A 1 -10.72 2.34 33.56
N ILE A 2 -9.87 2.88 32.66
CA ILE A 2 -10.23 3.05 31.22
C ILE A 2 -10.49 1.72 30.48
N LYS A 3 -9.72 0.67 30.79
CA LYS A 3 -9.90 -0.68 30.20
C LYS A 3 -11.21 -1.34 30.65
N GLU A 4 -11.61 -1.16 31.91
CA GLU A 4 -12.86 -1.67 32.49
C GLU A 4 -14.10 -0.97 31.90
N LEU A 5 -13.95 0.28 31.45
CA LEU A 5 -14.98 1.00 30.71
C LEU A 5 -15.09 0.57 29.24
N GLY A 6 -14.32 -0.43 28.79
CA GLY A 6 -14.26 -0.88 27.39
C GLY A 6 -13.60 0.13 26.44
N LEU A 7 -12.91 1.15 26.98
CA LEU A 7 -12.09 2.12 26.21
C LEU A 7 -10.65 1.66 26.08
N GLY A 8 -10.37 0.43 26.50
CA GLY A 8 -9.06 -0.19 26.36
C GLY A 8 -8.66 -0.37 24.89
N TYR A 9 -7.36 -0.60 24.73
CA TYR A 9 -6.78 -1.10 23.49
C TYR A 9 -5.94 -2.33 23.83
N GLU A 10 -5.79 -3.19 22.85
CA GLU A 10 -4.93 -4.36 22.88
C GLU A 10 -3.61 -4.01 22.22
N LYS A 11 -2.51 -4.46 22.83
CA LYS A 11 -1.18 -4.37 22.24
C LYS A 11 -0.93 -5.69 21.53
N ILE A 12 -0.80 -5.62 20.21
CA ILE A 12 -0.52 -6.79 19.39
C ILE A 12 0.88 -6.62 18.83
N ASP A 13 1.71 -7.64 19.01
CA ASP A 13 3.07 -7.61 18.50
C ASP A 13 3.05 -7.85 16.99
N ALA A 14 3.88 -7.11 16.28
CA ALA A 14 4.01 -7.20 14.83
C ALA A 14 5.46 -7.51 14.47
N PHE A 15 5.64 -8.18 13.34
CA PHE A 15 6.96 -8.35 12.76
C PHE A 15 7.49 -6.99 12.25
N PRO A 16 8.79 -6.66 12.44
CA PRO A 16 9.33 -5.36 12.02
C PRO A 16 9.12 -5.01 10.55
N ASN A 17 9.11 -6.02 9.66
CA ASN A 17 8.89 -5.86 8.24
C ASN A 17 7.41 -6.05 7.83
N ASN A 18 6.47 -5.90 8.76
CA ASN A 18 5.01 -5.90 8.53
C ASN A 18 4.35 -7.21 8.05
N PHE A 19 5.13 -8.22 7.65
CA PHE A 19 4.60 -9.46 7.05
C PHE A 19 3.78 -10.38 7.99
N MET A 20 3.72 -10.09 9.29
CA MET A 20 3.07 -10.99 10.26
C MET A 20 2.65 -10.26 11.54
N LEU A 21 1.45 -10.58 12.04
CA LEU A 21 1.03 -10.29 13.40
C LEU A 21 1.17 -11.52 14.30
N TYR A 22 1.62 -11.31 15.53
CA TYR A 22 1.56 -12.31 16.59
C TYR A 22 0.17 -12.25 17.24
N TRP A 23 -0.84 -12.69 16.48
CA TRP A 23 -2.25 -12.68 16.83
C TRP A 23 -2.91 -13.99 16.39
N GLY A 24 -4.00 -14.40 17.07
CA GLY A 24 -4.65 -15.68 16.81
C GLY A 24 -3.71 -16.87 17.01
N GLU A 25 -3.57 -17.70 15.98
CA GLU A 25 -2.73 -18.91 15.99
C GLU A 25 -1.23 -18.64 16.16
N PHE A 26 -0.80 -17.39 15.97
CA PHE A 26 0.60 -16.99 16.07
C PHE A 26 0.96 -16.30 17.39
N LEU A 27 0.02 -16.23 18.33
CA LEU A 27 0.20 -15.51 19.60
C LEU A 27 1.39 -16.02 20.42
N GLU A 28 1.56 -17.34 20.50
CA GLU A 28 2.60 -18.01 21.29
C GLU A 28 3.93 -18.18 20.53
N LYS A 29 4.03 -17.69 19.29
CA LYS A 29 5.27 -17.81 18.52
C LYS A 29 6.29 -16.76 18.97
N ASP A 30 7.54 -17.20 19.13
CA ASP A 30 8.70 -16.35 19.40
C ASP A 30 9.47 -15.93 18.14
N LYS A 31 9.16 -16.57 17.00
CA LYS A 31 9.83 -16.34 15.72
C LYS A 31 8.80 -16.22 14.60
N CYS A 32 9.14 -15.42 13.59
CA CYS A 32 8.36 -15.32 12.36
C CYS A 32 8.31 -16.69 11.66
N HIS A 33 7.12 -17.14 11.27
CA HIS A 33 6.97 -18.43 10.58
C HIS A 33 7.51 -18.40 9.14
N ILE A 34 7.67 -17.21 8.54
CA ILE A 34 8.14 -17.04 7.17
C ILE A 34 9.67 -17.06 7.12
N CYS A 35 10.32 -16.24 7.95
CA CYS A 35 11.77 -16.01 7.87
C CYS A 35 12.57 -16.47 9.11
N GLY A 36 11.91 -17.03 10.13
CA GLY A 36 12.56 -17.51 11.35
C GLY A 36 13.14 -16.42 12.26
N THR A 37 12.97 -15.13 11.92
CA THR A 37 13.51 -14.01 12.70
C THR A 37 12.75 -13.82 14.00
N SER A 38 13.47 -13.48 15.08
CA SER A 38 12.90 -13.30 16.42
C SER A 38 11.87 -12.17 16.51
N ARG A 39 10.81 -12.40 17.30
CA ARG A 39 9.80 -11.42 17.74
C ARG A 39 10.40 -10.27 18.56
N TRP A 40 11.49 -10.55 19.25
CA TRP A 40 12.04 -9.72 20.31
C TRP A 40 13.17 -8.81 19.80
N LYS A 41 13.31 -7.62 20.39
CA LYS A 41 14.46 -6.74 20.09
C LYS A 41 15.76 -7.40 20.54
N ARG A 42 16.80 -7.32 19.69
CA ARG A 42 18.16 -7.68 20.09
C ARG A 42 18.73 -6.61 21.02
N THR A 43 18.96 -6.96 22.28
CA THR A 43 19.67 -6.10 23.24
C THR A 43 21.16 -6.13 22.91
N LYS A 44 21.79 -4.96 22.71
CA LYS A 44 23.26 -4.86 22.59
C LYS A 44 23.88 -5.32 23.92
N GLY A 45 24.49 -6.51 23.93
CA GLY A 45 25.17 -7.04 25.13
C GLY A 45 25.34 -8.56 25.21
N MET A 46 24.67 -9.36 24.38
CA MET A 46 24.86 -10.83 24.35
C MET A 46 25.68 -11.24 23.12
N SER A 47 26.97 -10.90 23.14
CA SER A 47 27.99 -11.64 22.41
C SER A 47 28.58 -12.66 23.38
N GLY A 48 28.17 -13.91 23.22
CA GLY A 48 28.68 -15.04 23.98
C GLY A 48 27.88 -16.26 23.58
N ASP A 49 28.55 -17.25 23.01
CA ASP A 49 28.01 -18.60 22.84
C ASP A 49 27.32 -19.03 24.12
N VAL A 50 26.05 -19.42 24.03
CA VAL A 50 25.40 -20.17 25.11
C VAL A 50 24.87 -21.43 24.48
N SER A 51 25.60 -22.49 24.79
CA SER A 51 25.23 -23.88 24.69
C SER A 51 23.85 -24.15 25.28
N ASP A 52 23.22 -25.17 24.71
CA ASP A 52 21.96 -25.78 25.10
C ASP A 52 21.79 -25.92 26.62
N GLY A 53 20.57 -25.60 27.08
CA GLY A 53 20.07 -25.94 28.40
C GLY A 53 20.23 -24.88 29.48
N ASP A 54 19.27 -23.96 29.60
CA ASP A 54 18.64 -23.74 30.92
C ASP A 54 17.27 -23.06 30.82
N THR A 55 16.26 -23.79 31.29
CA THR A 55 14.87 -23.36 31.46
C THR A 55 14.73 -22.65 32.81
N ASN A 56 14.92 -21.32 32.86
CA ASN A 56 14.18 -20.40 33.74
C ASN A 56 14.83 -19.02 33.79
N THR A 57 14.34 -18.09 32.98
CA THR A 57 13.93 -16.74 33.41
C THR A 57 13.47 -15.95 32.18
N LEU A 58 12.15 -15.77 32.03
CA LEU A 58 11.54 -14.80 31.12
C LEU A 58 11.98 -13.37 31.53
N LYS A 59 13.21 -12.99 31.18
CA LYS A 59 13.61 -11.58 31.15
C LYS A 59 12.75 -10.92 30.09
N ARG A 60 11.76 -10.12 30.53
CA ARG A 60 10.86 -9.28 29.73
C ARG A 60 11.53 -8.79 28.44
N SER A 61 11.38 -9.56 27.38
CA SER A 61 11.86 -9.23 26.06
C SER A 61 10.91 -8.19 25.48
N VAL A 62 11.44 -7.06 25.02
CA VAL A 62 10.63 -6.00 24.43
C VAL A 62 10.32 -6.40 22.98
N PRO A 63 9.04 -6.43 22.55
CA PRO A 63 8.68 -6.72 21.17
C PRO A 63 9.33 -5.72 20.20
N ALA A 64 9.71 -6.20 19.03
CA ALA A 64 10.38 -5.37 18.03
C ALA A 64 9.45 -4.28 17.46
N LYS A 65 8.17 -4.60 17.24
CA LYS A 65 7.12 -3.68 16.79
C LYS A 65 5.79 -4.06 17.45
N VAL A 66 4.97 -3.06 17.79
CA VAL A 66 3.68 -3.25 18.49
C VAL A 66 2.64 -2.35 17.84
N MET A 67 1.55 -2.92 17.34
CA MET A 67 0.35 -2.17 16.95
C MET A 67 -0.60 -2.03 18.14
N ARG A 68 -1.49 -1.02 18.08
CA ARG A 68 -2.60 -0.90 19.03
C ARG A 68 -3.90 -1.20 18.31
N TYR A 69 -4.63 -2.17 18.81
CA TYR A 69 -5.94 -2.54 18.32
C TYR A 69 -7.02 -2.06 19.29
N PHE A 70 -8.09 -1.49 18.78
CA PHE A 70 -9.18 -0.93 19.53
C PHE A 70 -10.45 -1.73 19.17
N PRO A 71 -10.85 -2.72 20.00
CA PRO A 71 -11.94 -3.63 19.66
C PRO A 71 -13.24 -2.92 19.24
N LEU A 72 -13.80 -3.33 18.11
CA LEU A 72 -14.93 -2.67 17.48
C LEU A 72 -16.26 -3.00 18.19
N ILE A 73 -16.51 -4.27 18.48
CA ILE A 73 -17.78 -4.75 19.04
C ILE A 73 -18.12 -4.02 20.35
N PRO A 74 -17.21 -3.90 21.36
CA PRO A 74 -17.53 -3.19 22.60
C PRO A 74 -17.83 -1.71 22.39
N ARG A 75 -17.24 -1.08 21.36
CA ARG A 75 -17.47 0.34 21.05
C ARG A 75 -18.84 0.55 20.44
N LEU A 76 -19.22 -0.30 19.47
CA LEU A 76 -20.56 -0.26 18.89
C LEU A 76 -21.64 -0.54 19.94
N LYS A 77 -21.45 -1.57 20.78
CA LYS A 77 -22.38 -1.84 21.89
C LYS A 77 -22.58 -0.63 22.79
N ARG A 78 -21.52 0.14 23.06
CA ARG A 78 -21.63 1.33 23.90
C ARG A 78 -22.43 2.46 23.27
N ILE A 79 -22.35 2.64 21.95
CA ILE A 79 -23.17 3.65 21.26
C ILE A 79 -24.66 3.38 21.53
N TYR A 80 -25.06 2.12 21.69
CA TYR A 80 -26.44 1.74 22.04
C TYR A 80 -26.75 1.79 23.55
N MET A 81 -25.77 2.04 24.43
CA MET A 81 -26.00 2.13 25.88
C MET A 81 -26.54 3.48 26.35
N SER A 82 -26.42 4.55 25.53
CA SER A 82 -27.08 5.83 25.79
C SER A 82 -28.34 5.92 24.93
N SER A 83 -29.47 6.28 25.54
CA SER A 83 -30.74 6.39 24.83
C SER A 83 -30.69 7.44 23.72
N GLU A 84 -30.00 8.56 23.94
CA GLU A 84 -29.85 9.64 22.96
C GLU A 84 -29.07 9.16 21.72
N THR A 85 -27.91 8.53 21.91
CA THR A 85 -27.11 8.05 20.77
C THR A 85 -27.74 6.84 20.09
N ALA A 86 -28.45 5.98 20.83
CA ALA A 86 -29.17 4.85 20.26
C ALA A 86 -30.34 5.28 19.36
N GLU A 87 -31.05 6.35 19.73
CA GLU A 87 -32.07 6.99 18.89
C GLU A 87 -31.44 7.55 17.60
N GLU A 88 -30.36 8.31 17.72
CA GLU A 88 -29.64 8.89 16.57
C GLU A 88 -29.09 7.83 15.59
N MET A 89 -28.79 6.62 16.06
CA MET A 89 -28.34 5.52 15.19
C MET A 89 -29.45 4.96 14.28
N ARG A 90 -30.72 5.33 14.52
CA ARG A 90 -31.86 4.96 13.66
C ARG A 90 -32.22 6.06 12.66
N TRP A 91 -31.59 7.23 12.76
CA TRP A 91 -31.92 8.43 11.99
C TRP A 91 -31.99 8.19 10.48
N HIS A 92 -31.04 7.43 9.94
CA HIS A 92 -30.95 7.16 8.50
C HIS A 92 -32.18 6.43 7.91
N ASP A 93 -33.01 5.82 8.75
CA ASP A 93 -34.23 5.09 8.41
C ASP A 93 -35.49 5.88 8.78
N THR A 94 -35.56 6.41 10.01
CA THR A 94 -36.77 7.04 10.57
C THR A 94 -37.05 8.45 10.06
N GLU A 95 -36.02 9.24 9.77
CA GLU A 95 -36.12 10.67 9.42
C GLU A 95 -35.96 10.91 7.90
N ARG A 96 -36.26 9.89 7.08
CA ARG A 96 -36.28 10.02 5.62
C ARG A 96 -37.48 10.86 5.18
N LEU A 97 -37.24 12.15 4.92
CA LEU A 97 -38.27 13.06 4.40
C LEU A 97 -38.87 12.53 3.09
N GLY A 98 -40.16 12.84 2.87
CA GLY A 98 -41.03 12.27 1.83
C GLY A 98 -40.60 12.51 0.38
N GLU A 99 -41.45 12.06 -0.56
CA GLU A 99 -41.09 11.87 -1.98
C GLU A 99 -40.53 13.10 -2.72
N HIS A 100 -40.87 14.31 -2.27
CA HIS A 100 -40.41 15.56 -2.88
C HIS A 100 -38.90 15.80 -2.74
N ASP A 101 -38.24 15.21 -1.73
CA ASP A 101 -36.81 15.40 -1.46
C ASP A 101 -35.91 14.31 -2.06
N LYS A 102 -36.47 13.29 -2.74
CA LYS A 102 -35.70 12.20 -3.37
C LYS A 102 -34.70 12.69 -4.45
N LYS A 103 -34.77 13.96 -4.84
CA LYS A 103 -33.84 14.61 -5.80
C LYS A 103 -32.61 15.25 -5.13
N ILE A 104 -32.55 15.34 -3.80
CA ILE A 104 -31.44 15.96 -3.07
C ILE A 104 -30.70 14.89 -2.26
N LEU A 105 -29.39 14.76 -2.49
CA LEU A 105 -28.52 13.91 -1.68
C LEU A 105 -28.19 14.63 -0.36
N ARG A 106 -28.69 14.13 0.77
CA ARG A 106 -28.50 14.73 2.09
C ARG A 106 -27.63 13.90 3.01
N HIS A 107 -27.63 12.59 2.78
CA HIS A 107 -26.96 11.64 3.63
C HIS A 107 -26.38 10.49 2.78
N PRO A 108 -25.30 9.81 3.18
CA PRO A 108 -24.75 8.69 2.42
C PRO A 108 -25.73 7.54 2.15
N SER A 109 -26.82 7.45 2.93
CA SER A 109 -27.90 6.49 2.68
C SER A 109 -28.75 6.78 1.43
N ASP A 110 -28.62 7.98 0.85
CA ASP A 110 -29.26 8.34 -0.42
C ASP A 110 -28.47 7.81 -1.65
N ALA A 111 -27.21 7.42 -1.44
CA ALA A 111 -26.32 6.95 -2.49
C ALA A 111 -26.80 5.63 -3.12
N LEU A 112 -26.55 5.46 -4.42
CA LEU A 112 -26.91 4.24 -5.15
C LEU A 112 -26.28 2.99 -4.53
N ALA A 113 -25.02 3.06 -4.09
CA ALA A 113 -24.33 1.95 -3.45
C ALA A 113 -25.03 1.45 -2.17
N TRP A 114 -25.59 2.38 -1.37
CA TRP A 114 -26.35 2.01 -0.18
C TRP A 114 -27.67 1.33 -0.54
N LYS A 115 -28.37 1.84 -1.56
CA LYS A 115 -29.63 1.28 -2.04
C LYS A 115 -29.44 -0.12 -2.63
N GLU A 116 -28.42 -0.30 -3.47
CA GLU A 116 -28.05 -1.60 -4.03
C GLU A 116 -27.67 -2.61 -2.93
N PHE A 117 -26.96 -2.15 -1.88
CA PHE A 117 -26.68 -2.98 -0.71
C PHE A 117 -27.97 -3.43 0.01
N TYR A 118 -28.97 -2.56 0.13
CA TYR A 118 -30.27 -2.89 0.73
C TYR A 118 -31.04 -3.91 -0.09
N GLU A 119 -31.02 -3.77 -1.42
CA GLU A 119 -31.67 -4.71 -2.34
C GLU A 119 -31.01 -6.10 -2.25
N ARG A 120 -29.67 -6.14 -2.15
CA ARG A 120 -28.90 -7.40 -2.06
C ARG A 120 -28.99 -8.06 -0.68
N HIS A 121 -29.07 -7.27 0.38
CA HIS A 121 -29.04 -7.73 1.78
C HIS A 121 -30.22 -7.19 2.58
N SER A 122 -31.43 -7.51 2.12
CA SER A 122 -32.68 -7.03 2.72
C SER A 122 -32.82 -7.46 4.18
N ASP A 123 -32.35 -8.66 4.54
CA ASP A 123 -32.31 -9.17 5.92
C ASP A 123 -31.50 -8.27 6.87
N PHE A 124 -30.40 -7.69 6.38
CA PHE A 124 -29.60 -6.73 7.13
C PHE A 124 -30.30 -5.37 7.22
N ALA A 125 -31.00 -4.98 6.16
CA ALA A 125 -31.71 -3.71 6.08
C ALA A 125 -32.92 -3.61 7.02
N LEU A 126 -33.57 -4.75 7.34
CA LEU A 126 -34.76 -4.81 8.19
C LEU A 126 -34.56 -4.23 9.60
N ASP A 127 -33.37 -4.38 10.18
CA ASP A 127 -33.08 -3.77 11.48
C ASP A 127 -32.32 -2.44 11.28
N PRO A 128 -32.96 -1.28 11.57
CA PRO A 128 -32.31 0.02 11.45
C PRO A 128 -31.18 0.20 12.47
N ARG A 129 -31.04 -0.66 13.47
CA ARG A 129 -29.89 -0.66 14.39
C ARG A 129 -28.66 -1.37 13.83
N SER A 130 -28.76 -2.05 12.69
CA SER A 130 -27.57 -2.60 12.04
C SER A 130 -26.65 -1.44 11.60
N VAL A 131 -25.34 -1.55 11.81
CA VAL A 131 -24.41 -0.43 11.65
C VAL A 131 -23.77 -0.43 10.26
N ARG A 132 -23.78 0.71 9.57
CA ARG A 132 -23.10 0.93 8.30
C ARG A 132 -21.84 1.74 8.54
N LEU A 133 -20.70 1.15 8.19
CA LEU A 133 -19.38 1.71 8.47
C LEU A 133 -18.73 2.18 7.17
N GLY A 134 -18.09 3.35 7.22
CA GLY A 134 -17.01 3.72 6.32
C GLY A 134 -15.67 3.47 6.97
N LEU A 135 -14.64 3.10 6.19
CA LEU A 135 -13.27 2.98 6.68
C LEU A 135 -12.39 4.05 6.04
N ALA A 136 -11.54 4.70 6.81
CA ALA A 136 -10.55 5.64 6.31
C ALA A 136 -9.18 5.34 6.93
N SER A 137 -8.12 5.48 6.15
CA SER A 137 -6.75 5.39 6.67
C SER A 137 -5.83 6.31 5.88
N ASP A 138 -4.91 6.96 6.59
CA ASP A 138 -3.84 7.77 6.01
C ASP A 138 -2.64 7.81 6.97
N GLY A 139 -1.45 8.09 6.46
CA GLY A 139 -0.24 8.21 7.24
C GLY A 139 -0.01 9.63 7.75
N PHE A 140 0.20 9.80 9.05
CA PHE A 140 0.60 11.09 9.62
C PHE A 140 1.89 10.97 10.45
N ASN A 141 2.68 12.06 10.51
CA ASN A 141 3.87 12.13 11.35
C ASN A 141 3.56 12.94 12.62
N PRO A 142 3.42 12.31 13.80
CA PRO A 142 3.17 13.03 15.05
C PRO A 142 4.34 13.91 15.51
N TYR A 143 5.55 13.69 15.00
CA TYR A 143 6.78 14.36 15.42
C TYR A 143 7.28 15.39 14.42
N ARG A 144 6.40 15.93 13.55
CA ARG A 144 6.72 16.79 12.39
C ARG A 144 7.69 17.97 12.65
N LEU A 145 7.89 18.38 13.91
CA LEU A 145 8.86 19.42 14.34
C LEU A 145 10.29 18.90 14.52
N MET A 146 10.50 17.61 14.79
CA MET A 146 11.80 16.99 14.98
C MET A 146 12.03 15.99 13.85
N ASN A 147 13.05 16.26 13.03
CA ASN A 147 13.43 15.59 11.77
C ASN A 147 13.54 14.04 11.88
N THR A 148 12.40 13.36 12.03
CA THR A 148 12.27 11.92 12.23
C THR A 148 11.37 11.36 11.13
N SER A 149 11.89 10.38 10.39
CA SER A 149 11.11 9.52 9.48
C SER A 149 10.24 8.60 10.33
N TYR A 150 9.11 9.11 10.78
CA TYR A 150 8.11 8.36 11.53
C TYR A 150 6.74 8.57 10.90
N SER A 151 6.06 7.48 10.58
CA SER A 151 4.73 7.48 9.98
C SER A 151 3.82 6.62 10.84
N THR A 152 2.78 7.23 11.38
CA THR A 152 1.73 6.55 12.15
C THR A 152 0.49 6.47 11.30
N TRP A 153 -0.07 5.27 11.17
CA TRP A 153 -1.23 4.98 10.34
C TRP A 153 -2.42 4.62 11.23
N PRO A 154 -3.36 5.56 11.46
CA PRO A 154 -4.66 5.25 12.03
C PRO A 154 -5.58 4.61 10.99
N VAL A 155 -6.35 3.63 11.44
CA VAL A 155 -7.53 3.11 10.73
C VAL A 155 -8.74 3.56 11.51
N MET A 156 -9.56 4.39 10.87
CA MET A 156 -10.74 5.03 11.44
C MET A 156 -11.99 4.46 10.80
N LEU A 157 -13.02 4.25 11.60
CA LEU A 157 -14.33 3.81 11.17
C LEU A 157 -15.37 4.91 11.44
N ILE A 158 -16.27 5.10 10.49
CA ILE A 158 -17.28 6.15 10.51
C ILE A 158 -18.67 5.49 10.51
N PRO A 159 -19.45 5.61 11.60
CA PRO A 159 -20.81 5.07 11.65
C PRO A 159 -21.79 5.99 10.91
N PHE A 160 -22.15 5.62 9.67
CA PHE A 160 -23.11 6.36 8.84
C PHE A 160 -24.57 6.13 9.25
N ASN A 161 -24.83 5.49 10.37
CA ASN A 161 -26.17 5.44 10.95
C ASN A 161 -26.60 6.80 11.52
N LEU A 162 -25.62 7.55 12.01
CA LEU A 162 -25.81 8.85 12.65
C LEU A 162 -26.23 9.92 11.65
N PRO A 163 -26.93 10.98 12.09
CA PRO A 163 -27.33 12.07 11.21
C PRO A 163 -26.13 12.84 10.61
N PRO A 164 -26.33 13.59 9.50
CA PRO A 164 -25.26 14.31 8.81
C PRO A 164 -24.42 15.23 9.70
N TRP A 165 -25.02 15.88 10.69
CA TRP A 165 -24.33 16.78 11.62
C TRP A 165 -23.55 16.06 12.73
N LEU A 166 -23.70 14.75 12.88
CA LEU A 166 -22.95 13.92 13.83
C LEU A 166 -21.97 12.96 13.16
N CYS A 167 -22.31 12.37 12.01
CA CYS A 167 -21.54 11.27 11.43
C CYS A 167 -20.11 11.68 11.02
N ILE A 168 -19.89 12.93 10.62
CA ILE A 168 -18.55 13.46 10.23
C ILE A 168 -17.84 14.18 11.39
N LYS A 169 -18.44 14.25 12.58
CA LYS A 169 -17.76 14.85 13.73
C LYS A 169 -16.62 13.95 14.22
N PRO A 170 -15.46 14.52 14.58
CA PRO A 170 -14.33 13.73 15.11
C PRO A 170 -14.69 12.89 16.35
N SER A 171 -15.65 13.34 17.16
CA SER A 171 -16.16 12.61 18.32
C SER A 171 -16.91 11.32 17.99
N SER A 172 -17.43 11.20 16.76
CA SER A 172 -18.19 10.05 16.28
C SER A 172 -17.31 9.02 15.59
N PHE A 173 -16.06 9.37 15.26
CA PHE A 173 -15.13 8.44 14.62
C PHE A 173 -14.63 7.38 15.61
N ILE A 174 -14.61 6.14 15.15
CA ILE A 174 -14.13 4.99 15.89
C ILE A 174 -12.72 4.69 15.42
N LEU A 175 -11.72 5.00 16.25
CA LEU A 175 -10.36 4.53 16.01
C LEU A 175 -10.34 3.00 16.21
N SER A 176 -10.01 2.25 15.15
CA SER A 176 -9.93 0.78 15.16
C SER A 176 -8.50 0.29 15.33
N THR A 177 -7.55 0.88 14.60
CA THR A 177 -6.16 0.39 14.58
C THR A 177 -5.21 1.57 14.56
N LEU A 178 -4.11 1.48 15.30
CA LEU A 178 -3.01 2.42 15.23
C LEU A 178 -1.72 1.64 14.96
N ILE A 179 -1.14 1.87 13.78
CA ILE A 179 0.06 1.21 13.30
C ILE A 179 1.22 2.20 13.40
N PRO A 180 2.12 2.05 14.39
CA PRO A 180 3.34 2.84 14.46
C PRO A 180 4.41 2.27 13.52
N GLY A 181 5.15 3.12 12.82
CA GLY A 181 6.28 2.70 11.99
C GLY A 181 7.25 3.83 11.65
N LYS A 182 8.50 3.49 11.33
CA LYS A 182 9.41 4.46 10.68
C LYS A 182 8.97 4.78 9.24
N THR A 183 8.36 3.78 8.59
CA THR A 183 7.87 3.83 7.23
C THR A 183 6.39 3.47 7.18
N SER A 184 5.73 3.82 6.07
CA SER A 184 4.36 3.36 5.78
C SER A 184 4.29 1.82 5.80
N PRO A 185 3.18 1.23 6.27
CA PRO A 185 2.96 -0.21 6.16
C PRO A 185 2.88 -0.69 4.72
N GLY A 186 2.61 0.19 3.74
CA GLY A 186 2.49 -0.20 2.35
C GLY A 186 1.30 -1.14 2.14
N ILE A 187 1.46 -2.10 1.24
CA ILE A 187 0.46 -3.14 0.97
C ILE A 187 0.24 -4.08 2.16
N ASP A 188 1.22 -4.20 3.07
CA ASP A 188 1.14 -5.04 4.27
C ASP A 188 0.20 -4.45 5.35
N ILE A 189 -0.58 -3.42 5.03
CA ILE A 189 -1.62 -2.89 5.91
C ILE A 189 -2.72 -3.94 6.16
N ASP A 190 -2.95 -4.84 5.22
CA ASP A 190 -3.89 -5.97 5.30
C ASP A 190 -3.61 -6.88 6.51
N VAL A 191 -2.33 -7.16 6.80
CA VAL A 191 -1.87 -7.91 7.97
C VAL A 191 -2.34 -7.23 9.25
N TYR A 192 -2.28 -5.89 9.31
CA TYR A 192 -2.75 -5.11 10.46
C TYR A 192 -4.28 -5.03 10.59
N LEU A 193 -5.02 -5.30 9.51
CA LEU A 193 -6.48 -5.29 9.49
C LEU A 193 -7.10 -6.63 9.92
N GLN A 194 -6.30 -7.70 10.07
CA GLN A 194 -6.80 -9.04 10.46
C GLN A 194 -7.75 -9.02 11.67
N PRO A 195 -7.45 -8.35 12.80
CA PRO A 195 -8.37 -8.33 13.94
C PRO A 195 -9.69 -7.61 13.64
N LEU A 196 -9.63 -6.52 12.86
CA LEU A 196 -10.82 -5.79 12.43
C LEU A 196 -11.71 -6.64 11.52
N VAL A 197 -11.11 -7.30 10.52
CA VAL A 197 -11.83 -8.21 9.62
C VAL A 197 -12.49 -9.34 10.40
N HIS A 198 -11.83 -9.87 11.43
CA HIS A 198 -12.42 -10.88 12.30
C HIS A 198 -13.67 -10.37 13.04
N GLU A 199 -13.61 -9.19 13.66
CA GLU A 199 -14.79 -8.61 14.32
C GLU A 199 -15.91 -8.23 13.33
N LEU A 200 -15.56 -7.75 12.13
CA LEU A 200 -16.54 -7.49 11.07
C LEU A 200 -17.27 -8.76 10.62
N LYS A 201 -16.58 -9.91 10.55
CA LYS A 201 -17.21 -11.21 10.26
C LYS A 201 -18.18 -11.64 11.37
N LEU A 202 -17.82 -11.43 12.64
CA LEU A 202 -18.72 -11.70 13.78
C LEU A 202 -19.92 -10.75 13.78
N LEU A 203 -19.71 -9.48 13.48
CA LEU A 203 -20.78 -8.49 13.35
C LEU A 203 -21.68 -8.78 12.14
N TRP A 204 -21.16 -9.38 11.07
CA TRP A 204 -21.99 -9.77 9.94
C TRP A 204 -23.03 -10.84 10.34
N THR A 205 -22.62 -11.85 11.11
CA THR A 205 -23.53 -12.86 11.70
C THR A 205 -24.41 -12.27 12.81
N GLY A 206 -23.87 -11.28 13.52
CA GLY A 206 -24.54 -10.55 14.59
C GLY A 206 -24.07 -10.97 15.98
N VAL A 207 -24.12 -10.00 16.89
CA VAL A 207 -23.73 -10.15 18.30
C VAL A 207 -24.82 -9.58 19.19
N GLU A 208 -25.19 -10.26 20.28
CA GLU A 208 -26.18 -9.74 21.23
C GLU A 208 -25.74 -8.38 21.82
N ALA A 209 -26.58 -7.36 21.70
CA ALA A 209 -26.40 -6.03 22.28
C ALA A 209 -27.70 -5.56 22.95
N PHE A 210 -27.60 -4.51 23.77
CA PHE A 210 -28.74 -3.89 24.43
C PHE A 210 -28.94 -2.48 23.88
N ASP A 211 -30.17 -2.14 23.50
CA ASP A 211 -30.58 -0.83 23.04
C ASP A 211 -31.24 -0.07 24.19
N ALA A 212 -30.60 1.00 24.67
CA ALA A 212 -31.11 1.81 25.76
C ALA A 212 -32.33 2.67 25.38
N PHE A 213 -32.51 2.98 24.09
CA PHE A 213 -33.67 3.72 23.60
C PHE A 213 -34.90 2.80 23.56
N GLY A 214 -34.77 1.66 22.87
CA GLY A 214 -35.84 0.64 22.79
C GLY A 214 -36.02 -0.19 24.07
N ARG A 215 -35.07 -0.13 25.01
CA ARG A 215 -34.98 -0.95 26.23
C ARG A 215 -35.08 -2.45 25.99
N GLU A 216 -34.52 -2.91 24.88
CA GLU A 216 -34.58 -4.30 24.47
C GLU A 216 -33.22 -4.83 24.03
N LYS A 217 -33.06 -6.15 24.06
CA LYS A 217 -31.92 -6.82 23.46
C LYS A 217 -32.15 -6.96 21.97
N PHE A 218 -31.10 -6.80 21.18
CA PHE A 218 -31.15 -6.99 19.74
C PHE A 218 -29.87 -7.62 19.22
N ASN A 219 -29.93 -8.12 17.99
CA ASN A 219 -28.78 -8.66 17.30
C ASN A 219 -28.02 -7.54 16.58
N LEU A 220 -26.95 -7.03 17.19
CA LEU A 220 -26.13 -5.97 16.61
C LEU A 220 -25.34 -6.54 15.43
N ARG A 221 -25.67 -6.05 14.23
CA ARG A 221 -24.92 -6.35 13.01
C ARG A 221 -24.16 -5.12 12.52
N ALA A 222 -23.10 -5.33 11.74
CA ALA A 222 -22.41 -4.24 11.06
C ALA A 222 -21.90 -4.65 9.67
N ALA A 223 -21.84 -3.70 8.75
CA ALA A 223 -21.32 -3.86 7.40
C ALA A 223 -20.40 -2.69 7.04
N LEU A 224 -19.27 -2.99 6.40
CA LEU A 224 -18.40 -1.98 5.82
C LEU A 224 -18.87 -1.69 4.39
N LEU A 225 -19.31 -0.47 4.11
CA LEU A 225 -19.88 -0.12 2.80
C LEU A 225 -18.83 0.39 1.81
N TRP A 226 -17.91 1.22 2.27
CA TRP A 226 -16.87 1.79 1.42
C TRP A 226 -15.67 2.27 2.23
N THR A 227 -14.57 2.50 1.51
CA THR A 227 -13.35 3.09 2.04
C THR A 227 -13.17 4.52 1.52
N ILE A 228 -12.76 5.45 2.37
CA ILE A 228 -12.47 6.84 2.03
C ILE A 228 -10.96 7.03 2.06
N ASN A 229 -10.36 7.05 0.87
CA ASN A 229 -8.92 7.05 0.70
C ASN A 229 -8.53 8.05 -0.40
N ASP A 230 -7.32 8.60 -0.30
CA ASP A 230 -6.66 9.15 -1.48
C ASP A 230 -6.15 8.01 -2.39
N PHE A 231 -5.68 8.32 -3.60
CA PHE A 231 -5.22 7.29 -4.55
C PHE A 231 -4.07 6.42 -4.01
N PRO A 232 -3.06 6.97 -3.33
CA PRO A 232 -2.03 6.18 -2.64
C PRO A 232 -2.59 5.23 -1.57
N ALA A 233 -3.41 5.72 -0.63
CA ALA A 233 -3.99 4.88 0.42
C ALA A 233 -4.96 3.83 -0.13
N TYR A 234 -5.67 4.16 -1.21
CA TYR A 234 -6.50 3.19 -1.92
C TYR A 234 -5.66 2.02 -2.46
N SER A 235 -4.47 2.28 -3.02
CA SER A 235 -3.56 1.22 -3.48
C SER A 235 -3.14 0.30 -2.35
N MET A 236 -2.83 0.87 -1.19
CA MET A 236 -2.41 0.10 -0.03
C MET A 236 -3.54 -0.77 0.53
N LEU A 237 -4.75 -0.22 0.65
CA LEU A 237 -5.90 -0.95 1.21
C LEU A 237 -6.52 -1.96 0.25
N SER A 238 -6.51 -1.68 -1.06
CA SER A 238 -7.07 -2.59 -2.07
C SER A 238 -6.06 -3.62 -2.58
N GLY A 239 -4.75 -3.39 -2.38
CA GLY A 239 -3.69 -4.16 -3.02
C GLY A 239 -3.56 -3.91 -4.53
N LEU A 240 -4.41 -3.05 -5.12
CA LEU A 240 -4.37 -2.72 -6.54
C LEU A 240 -3.33 -1.63 -6.82
N SER A 241 -2.71 -1.70 -8.00
CA SER A 241 -1.87 -0.60 -8.45
C SER A 241 -2.74 0.63 -8.76
N THR A 242 -2.42 1.78 -8.16
CA THR A 242 -3.04 3.07 -8.53
C THR A 242 -2.08 3.97 -9.32
N LYS A 243 -1.01 3.37 -9.86
CA LYS A 243 0.02 4.03 -10.67
C LYS A 243 0.41 3.15 -11.86
N GLY A 244 1.15 3.72 -12.80
CA GLY A 244 1.58 2.98 -13.98
C GLY A 244 0.48 2.90 -15.03
N TYR A 245 0.61 1.94 -15.94
CA TYR A 245 -0.32 1.78 -17.06
C TYR A 245 -1.68 1.18 -16.59
N ASN A 246 -1.70 0.46 -15.46
CA ASN A 246 -2.89 -0.22 -14.93
C ASN A 246 -3.32 0.40 -13.60
N ALA A 247 -3.53 1.72 -13.58
CA ALA A 247 -3.86 2.45 -12.35
C ALA A 247 -5.35 2.51 -12.02
N CYS A 248 -6.23 2.17 -12.97
CA CYS A 248 -7.66 2.24 -12.74
C CYS A 248 -8.11 0.96 -12.03
N PRO A 249 -8.66 1.04 -10.81
CA PRO A 249 -9.10 -0.14 -10.08
C PRO A 249 -10.37 -0.77 -10.64
N VAL A 250 -11.06 -0.04 -11.53
CA VAL A 250 -12.23 -0.54 -12.24
C VAL A 250 -11.81 -1.29 -13.51
N CYS A 251 -10.91 -0.71 -14.31
CA CYS A 251 -10.49 -1.33 -15.56
C CYS A 251 -9.42 -2.40 -15.37
N ILE A 252 -8.62 -2.31 -14.29
CA ILE A 252 -7.48 -3.19 -13.99
C ILE A 252 -6.58 -3.34 -15.22
N ASP A 253 -6.52 -4.51 -15.83
CA ASP A 253 -5.68 -4.81 -16.99
C ASP A 253 -6.21 -4.21 -18.29
N PHE A 254 -7.48 -3.84 -18.33
CA PHE A 254 -8.11 -3.14 -19.44
C PHE A 254 -7.97 -1.62 -19.31
N THR A 255 -7.15 -1.11 -18.37
CA THR A 255 -6.92 0.33 -18.21
C THR A 255 -6.30 0.89 -19.49
N PRO A 256 -7.04 1.74 -20.23
CA PRO A 256 -6.54 2.31 -21.47
C PRO A 256 -5.66 3.51 -21.13
N SER A 257 -4.36 3.25 -21.03
CA SER A 257 -3.35 4.23 -20.67
C SER A 257 -2.28 4.35 -21.73
N ASP A 258 -1.65 5.51 -21.76
CA ASP A 258 -0.60 5.80 -22.71
C ASP A 258 0.40 6.78 -22.14
N ARG A 259 1.61 6.78 -22.69
CA ARG A 259 2.67 7.65 -22.22
C ARG A 259 2.62 8.99 -22.96
N PHE A 260 2.43 10.07 -22.22
CA PHE A 260 2.59 11.44 -22.70
C PHE A 260 3.82 12.06 -22.04
N GLY A 261 4.96 12.03 -22.76
CA GLY A 261 6.25 12.47 -22.23
C GLY A 261 6.74 11.59 -21.07
N SER A 262 6.86 12.17 -19.87
CA SER A 262 7.22 11.45 -18.64
C SER A 262 6.01 11.01 -17.80
N LYS A 263 4.79 11.37 -18.23
CA LYS A 263 3.55 11.05 -17.53
C LYS A 263 2.81 9.93 -18.24
N ILE A 264 1.99 9.21 -17.48
CA ILE A 264 1.00 8.27 -18.01
C ILE A 264 -0.34 8.98 -17.97
N CYS A 265 -1.03 8.98 -19.11
CA CYS A 265 -2.32 9.59 -19.32
C CYS A 265 -3.35 8.50 -19.60
N TYR A 266 -4.56 8.63 -19.05
CA TYR A 266 -5.67 7.70 -19.24
C TYR A 266 -6.64 8.32 -20.24
N CYS A 267 -6.53 7.92 -21.50
CA CYS A 267 -7.08 8.70 -22.62
C CYS A 267 -8.44 8.21 -23.13
N MET A 268 -8.94 7.03 -22.71
CA MET A 268 -10.27 6.53 -23.13
C MET A 268 -11.36 6.73 -22.05
N TYR A 269 -11.52 7.96 -21.58
CA TYR A 269 -12.63 8.33 -20.68
C TYR A 269 -13.99 8.36 -21.39
N ARG A 270 -14.02 8.48 -22.72
CA ARG A 270 -15.27 8.60 -23.51
C ARG A 270 -16.11 7.32 -23.55
N LYS A 271 -15.51 6.15 -23.30
CA LYS A 271 -16.23 4.86 -23.19
C LYS A 271 -17.22 4.82 -22.04
N TRP A 272 -16.97 5.61 -20.99
CA TRP A 272 -17.82 5.73 -19.81
C TRP A 272 -19.04 6.63 -20.02
N LEU A 273 -19.11 7.35 -21.14
CA LEU A 273 -20.26 8.17 -21.50
C LEU A 273 -21.38 7.30 -22.11
N PRO A 274 -22.66 7.69 -21.95
CA PRO A 274 -23.78 7.06 -22.66
C PRO A 274 -23.50 6.90 -24.15
N ALA A 275 -23.99 5.82 -24.77
CA ALA A 275 -23.69 5.47 -26.15
C ALA A 275 -24.06 6.58 -27.16
N ASP A 276 -25.11 7.34 -26.85
CA ASP A 276 -25.63 8.48 -27.62
C ASP A 276 -24.96 9.82 -27.28
N HIS A 277 -24.01 9.85 -26.35
CA HIS A 277 -23.39 11.09 -25.89
C HIS A 277 -22.57 11.75 -27.02
N PRO A 278 -22.79 13.05 -27.34
CA PRO A 278 -22.16 13.72 -28.48
C PRO A 278 -20.63 13.63 -28.54
N TYR A 279 -19.94 13.71 -27.39
CA TYR A 279 -18.47 13.57 -27.32
C TYR A 279 -17.93 12.23 -27.82
N ARG A 280 -18.76 11.18 -27.88
CA ARG A 280 -18.36 9.90 -28.47
C ARG A 280 -18.21 9.99 -29.99
N ALA A 281 -19.05 10.80 -30.66
CA ALA A 281 -19.03 11.02 -32.10
C ALA A 281 -18.17 12.24 -32.54
N GLN A 282 -17.55 12.95 -31.60
CA GLN A 282 -16.70 14.11 -31.85
C GLN A 282 -15.22 13.74 -31.75
N GLY A 283 -14.79 12.62 -32.33
CA GLY A 283 -13.40 12.18 -32.29
C GLY A 283 -12.41 13.26 -32.71
N SER A 284 -12.75 14.05 -33.73
CA SER A 284 -11.93 15.15 -34.25
C SER A 284 -11.62 16.27 -33.24
N MET A 285 -12.36 16.36 -32.13
CA MET A 285 -12.09 17.31 -31.03
C MET A 285 -11.01 16.81 -30.06
N PHE A 286 -10.53 15.58 -30.23
CA PHE A 286 -9.55 14.92 -29.36
C PHE A 286 -8.24 14.65 -30.13
N CYS A 287 -7.15 14.40 -29.40
CA CYS A 287 -5.83 14.24 -30.01
C CYS A 287 -5.79 13.04 -30.98
N GLU A 288 -5.03 13.16 -32.07
CA GLU A 288 -5.03 12.23 -33.22
C GLU A 288 -4.96 10.74 -32.85
N LYS A 289 -4.17 10.38 -31.82
CA LYS A 289 -4.03 9.00 -31.32
C LYS A 289 -5.33 8.43 -30.72
N PHE A 290 -6.18 9.28 -30.16
CA PHE A 290 -7.45 8.94 -29.51
C PHE A 290 -8.63 9.69 -30.14
N GLY A 291 -8.42 10.31 -31.31
CA GLY A 291 -9.30 11.25 -31.99
C GLY A 291 -10.28 10.59 -32.94
N THR A 292 -10.53 9.30 -32.75
CA THR A 292 -11.54 8.55 -33.49
C THR A 292 -12.89 8.61 -32.76
N ASN A 293 -13.98 8.31 -33.45
CA ASN A 293 -15.26 8.15 -32.76
C ASN A 293 -15.23 6.92 -31.84
N GLU A 294 -15.75 7.06 -30.62
CA GLU A 294 -15.68 6.05 -29.57
C GLU A 294 -17.00 5.27 -29.51
N TRP A 295 -17.00 4.05 -30.05
CA TRP A 295 -18.18 3.18 -30.09
C TRP A 295 -18.07 1.97 -29.14
N GLY A 296 -16.95 1.82 -28.43
CA GLY A 296 -16.73 0.70 -27.51
C GLY A 296 -17.52 0.84 -26.21
N GLU A 297 -17.76 -0.28 -25.54
CA GLU A 297 -18.47 -0.29 -24.26
C GLU A 297 -17.56 0.12 -23.10
N ALA A 298 -18.16 0.67 -22.04
CA ALA A 298 -17.47 0.88 -20.78
C ALA A 298 -17.00 -0.48 -20.24
N PRO A 299 -15.76 -0.58 -19.73
CA PRO A 299 -15.31 -1.79 -19.04
C PRO A 299 -16.30 -2.20 -17.95
N SER A 300 -16.67 -3.48 -17.92
CA SER A 300 -17.51 -4.02 -16.86
C SER A 300 -16.75 -3.95 -15.53
N LEU A 301 -17.42 -3.46 -14.48
CA LEU A 301 -16.90 -3.55 -13.12
C LEU A 301 -16.64 -5.02 -12.79
N PRO A 302 -15.41 -5.39 -12.39
CA PRO A 302 -15.14 -6.76 -11.96
C PRO A 302 -15.99 -7.05 -10.72
N SER A 303 -16.62 -8.23 -10.69
CA SER A 303 -17.39 -8.63 -9.52
C SER A 303 -16.45 -8.89 -8.34
N GLY A 304 -16.98 -8.85 -7.11
CA GLY A 304 -16.19 -9.23 -5.92
C GLY A 304 -15.59 -10.64 -6.03
N THR A 305 -16.28 -11.55 -6.72
CA THR A 305 -15.79 -12.90 -7.05
C THR A 305 -14.68 -12.90 -8.08
N ASP A 306 -14.70 -12.02 -9.08
CA ASP A 306 -13.61 -11.90 -10.06
C ASP A 306 -12.36 -11.33 -9.39
N ILE A 307 -12.53 -10.29 -8.56
CA ILE A 307 -11.44 -9.73 -7.76
C ILE A 307 -10.86 -10.78 -6.82
N LEU A 308 -11.71 -11.55 -6.12
CA LEU A 308 -11.23 -12.62 -5.24
C LEU A 308 -10.47 -13.70 -6.01
N ARG A 309 -10.96 -14.15 -7.17
CA ARG A 309 -10.25 -15.11 -8.02
C ARG A 309 -8.91 -14.57 -8.51
N GLU A 310 -8.84 -13.30 -8.90
CA GLU A 310 -7.56 -12.68 -9.27
C GLU A 310 -6.62 -12.60 -8.07
N GLN A 311 -7.14 -12.25 -6.89
CA GLN A 311 -6.36 -12.23 -5.65
C GLN A 311 -5.87 -13.62 -5.25
N GLU A 312 -6.68 -14.66 -5.42
CA GLU A 312 -6.31 -16.06 -5.14
C GLU A 312 -5.21 -16.58 -6.08
N LYS A 313 -5.09 -16.02 -7.29
CA LYS A 313 -3.98 -16.30 -8.23
C LYS A 313 -2.67 -15.59 -7.84
N VAL A 314 -2.71 -14.62 -6.91
CA VAL A 314 -1.50 -13.95 -6.42
C VAL A 314 -0.76 -14.90 -5.49
N GLU A 315 0.05 -15.78 -6.06
CA GLU A 315 0.88 -16.73 -5.31
C GLU A 315 2.02 -16.04 -4.55
N HIS A 316 2.33 -14.79 -4.89
CA HIS A 316 3.50 -14.08 -4.36
C HIS A 316 3.18 -12.63 -3.98
N ASN A 317 3.40 -12.32 -2.71
CA ASN A 317 3.48 -10.95 -2.22
C ASN A 317 4.82 -10.36 -2.68
N LEU A 318 4.77 -9.26 -3.44
CA LEU A 318 5.94 -8.64 -4.01
C LEU A 318 6.71 -7.88 -2.93
N ASP A 319 7.79 -8.50 -2.45
CA ASP A 319 8.69 -7.87 -1.49
C ASP A 319 9.38 -6.67 -2.14
N VAL A 320 8.89 -5.47 -1.79
CA VAL A 320 9.41 -4.18 -2.25
C VAL A 320 10.91 -4.08 -2.04
N MET A 321 11.46 -4.66 -0.97
CA MET A 321 12.91 -4.65 -0.74
C MET A 321 13.65 -5.51 -1.76
N HIS A 322 13.11 -6.66 -2.16
CA HIS A 322 13.72 -7.50 -3.19
C HIS A 322 13.55 -6.90 -4.58
N ILE A 323 12.41 -6.28 -4.87
CA ILE A 323 12.21 -5.54 -6.13
C ILE A 323 13.18 -4.36 -6.21
N GLU A 324 13.27 -3.55 -5.17
CA GLU A 324 14.16 -2.39 -5.12
C GLU A 324 15.61 -2.80 -5.25
N LYS A 325 16.01 -3.88 -4.57
CA LYS A 325 17.33 -4.49 -4.76
C LYS A 325 17.55 -4.90 -6.21
N ASN A 326 16.61 -5.64 -6.82
CA ASN A 326 16.74 -6.09 -8.20
C ASN A 326 16.83 -4.91 -9.19
N VAL A 327 16.00 -3.88 -9.02
CA VAL A 327 16.04 -2.67 -9.86
C VAL A 327 17.36 -1.92 -9.68
N SER A 328 17.81 -1.74 -8.44
CA SER A 328 19.08 -1.10 -8.10
C SER A 328 20.26 -1.86 -8.70
N GLU A 329 20.32 -3.18 -8.50
CA GLU A 329 21.37 -4.03 -9.05
C GLU A 329 21.40 -4.01 -10.58
N ASN A 330 20.23 -3.99 -11.24
CA ASN A 330 20.15 -3.88 -12.70
C ASN A 330 20.67 -2.52 -13.19
N ILE A 331 20.29 -1.41 -12.54
CA ILE A 331 20.72 -0.07 -12.93
C ILE A 331 22.23 0.08 -12.69
N LEU A 332 22.70 -0.27 -11.50
CA LEU A 332 24.12 -0.22 -11.14
C LEU A 332 24.93 -1.17 -12.02
N GLY A 333 24.40 -2.34 -12.34
CA GLY A 333 25.05 -3.32 -13.20
C GLY A 333 25.16 -2.86 -14.64
N THR A 334 24.17 -2.16 -15.15
CA THR A 334 24.18 -1.58 -16.50
C THR A 334 25.15 -0.39 -16.59
N LEU A 335 25.18 0.48 -15.58
CA LEU A 335 26.09 1.64 -15.53
C LEU A 335 27.56 1.22 -15.36
N LEU A 336 27.82 0.27 -14.45
CA LEU A 336 29.17 -0.21 -14.13
C LEU A 336 29.64 -1.34 -15.05
N GLY A 337 28.77 -1.87 -15.90
CA GLY A 337 29.09 -2.95 -16.85
C GLY A 337 29.50 -4.24 -16.15
N ASN A 338 28.64 -4.79 -15.29
CA ASN A 338 28.85 -6.08 -14.63
C ASN A 338 27.86 -7.15 -15.10
N ASP A 339 27.91 -8.32 -14.48
CA ASP A 339 27.10 -9.52 -14.76
C ASP A 339 25.59 -9.33 -14.53
N LYS A 340 25.16 -8.22 -13.93
CA LYS A 340 23.75 -7.84 -13.73
C LYS A 340 23.27 -6.77 -14.72
N SER A 341 24.05 -6.45 -15.73
CA SER A 341 23.68 -5.51 -16.80
C SER A 341 22.41 -5.95 -17.54
N ARG A 342 21.54 -4.99 -17.88
CA ARG A 342 20.40 -5.16 -18.82
C ARG A 342 20.76 -4.79 -20.25
N ASP A 343 22.06 -4.77 -20.54
CA ASP A 343 22.63 -4.60 -21.85
C ASP A 343 23.52 -5.82 -22.14
N SER A 344 22.94 -6.83 -22.78
CA SER A 344 23.56 -8.10 -23.11
C SER A 344 23.73 -8.28 -24.63
N ARG A 345 24.45 -9.32 -25.03
CA ARG A 345 24.61 -9.70 -26.44
C ARG A 345 23.25 -9.91 -27.13
N ASP A 346 22.33 -10.60 -26.47
CA ASP A 346 21.01 -10.92 -27.03
C ASP A 346 20.17 -9.65 -27.23
N ASP A 347 20.30 -8.67 -26.32
CA ASP A 347 19.66 -7.36 -26.47
C ASP A 347 20.19 -6.62 -27.72
N ARG A 348 21.50 -6.71 -28.00
CA ARG A 348 22.10 -6.12 -29.21
C ARG A 348 21.68 -6.84 -30.50
N VAL A 349 21.50 -8.16 -30.46
CA VAL A 349 20.93 -8.92 -31.59
C VAL A 349 19.48 -8.52 -31.85
N ALA A 350 18.68 -8.33 -30.79
CA ALA A 350 17.31 -7.86 -30.89
C ALA A 350 17.23 -6.45 -31.51
N LEU A 351 18.08 -5.50 -31.10
CA LEU A 351 18.15 -4.15 -31.71
C LEU A 351 18.37 -4.22 -33.24
N LYS A 352 19.23 -5.15 -33.69
CA LYS A 352 19.50 -5.38 -35.11
C LYS A 352 18.29 -5.98 -35.83
N HIS A 353 17.62 -6.94 -35.21
CA HIS A 353 16.40 -7.54 -35.76
C HIS A 353 15.28 -6.51 -35.94
N TRP A 354 15.09 -5.62 -34.95
CA TRP A 354 14.09 -4.54 -34.96
C TRP A 354 14.53 -3.31 -35.77
N ARG A 355 15.74 -3.33 -36.34
CA ARG A 355 16.33 -2.25 -37.15
C ARG A 355 16.39 -0.89 -36.45
N ILE A 356 16.66 -0.87 -35.15
CA ILE A 356 16.77 0.35 -34.33
C ILE A 356 18.16 0.48 -33.72
N LYS A 357 18.61 1.73 -33.52
CA LYS A 357 19.92 2.09 -32.94
C LYS A 357 21.12 1.37 -33.59
N PRO A 358 21.37 1.60 -34.90
CA PRO A 358 22.42 0.89 -35.65
C PRO A 358 23.83 1.04 -35.05
N HIS A 359 24.11 2.16 -34.39
CA HIS A 359 25.38 2.42 -33.69
C HIS A 359 25.62 1.53 -32.45
N LEU A 360 24.64 0.71 -32.03
CA LEU A 360 24.76 -0.23 -30.91
C LEU A 360 24.76 -1.69 -31.35
N TRP A 361 24.68 -1.98 -32.66
CA TRP A 361 24.67 -3.37 -33.11
C TRP A 361 26.01 -4.05 -32.84
N LEU A 362 25.99 -5.38 -32.74
CA LEU A 362 27.23 -6.14 -32.64
C LEU A 362 28.04 -5.97 -33.93
N GLU A 363 29.32 -5.65 -33.75
CA GLU A 363 30.30 -5.51 -34.81
C GLU A 363 31.26 -6.70 -34.77
N THR A 364 31.95 -6.94 -35.88
CA THR A 364 32.97 -7.99 -35.95
C THR A 364 34.33 -7.32 -36.05
N ASN A 365 35.20 -7.60 -35.09
CA ASN A 365 36.58 -7.13 -35.10
C ASN A 365 37.38 -7.79 -36.24
N HIS A 366 38.53 -7.21 -36.58
CA HIS A 366 39.45 -7.72 -37.59
C HIS A 366 39.95 -9.16 -37.34
N ASN A 367 39.88 -9.64 -36.10
CA ASN A 367 40.25 -10.99 -35.68
C ASN A 367 39.06 -11.97 -35.62
N GLY A 368 37.88 -11.56 -36.08
CA GLY A 368 36.67 -12.38 -36.08
C GLY A 368 35.93 -12.43 -34.74
N SER A 369 36.41 -11.75 -33.69
CA SER A 369 35.69 -11.67 -32.42
C SER A 369 34.54 -10.65 -32.50
N GLU A 370 33.44 -10.94 -31.78
CA GLU A 370 32.33 -10.00 -31.69
C GLU A 370 32.68 -8.85 -30.75
N TYR A 371 32.43 -7.63 -31.21
CA TYR A 371 32.57 -6.39 -30.46
C TYR A 371 31.20 -5.82 -30.16
N MET A 372 31.04 -5.36 -28.92
CA MET A 372 29.82 -4.72 -28.44
C MET A 372 30.09 -3.24 -28.21
N PRO A 373 29.63 -2.35 -29.11
CA PRO A 373 29.89 -0.92 -28.99
C PRO A 373 29.35 -0.36 -27.66
N PRO A 374 30.12 0.50 -26.96
CA PRO A 374 29.70 1.08 -25.69
C PRO A 374 28.46 1.95 -25.89
N ALA A 375 27.46 1.78 -25.03
CA ALA A 375 26.27 2.62 -25.06
C ALA A 375 26.51 3.95 -24.34
N SER A 376 25.64 4.94 -24.59
CA SER A 376 25.74 6.28 -23.99
C SER A 376 25.64 6.30 -22.46
N TYR A 377 25.16 5.20 -21.86
CA TYR A 377 25.04 5.02 -20.41
C TYR A 377 26.17 4.18 -19.80
N SER A 378 27.05 3.60 -20.63
CA SER A 378 28.21 2.84 -20.15
C SER A 378 29.26 3.81 -19.60
N MET A 379 29.62 3.66 -18.34
CA MET A 379 30.67 4.49 -17.74
C MET A 379 32.05 4.09 -18.23
N SER A 380 32.90 5.08 -18.52
CA SER A 380 34.34 4.88 -18.70
C SER A 380 35.00 4.44 -17.39
N THR A 381 36.25 3.99 -17.45
CA THR A 381 37.02 3.61 -16.24
C THR A 381 37.09 4.77 -15.24
N GLU A 382 37.33 5.98 -15.73
CA GLU A 382 37.42 7.19 -14.89
C GLU A 382 36.07 7.58 -14.30
N GLU A 383 34.98 7.46 -15.08
CA GLU A 383 33.63 7.73 -14.60
C GLU A 383 33.22 6.75 -13.49
N LYS A 384 33.56 5.46 -13.63
CA LYS A 384 33.33 4.45 -12.59
C LYS A 384 34.09 4.78 -11.31
N GLU A 385 35.35 5.19 -11.42
CA GLU A 385 36.18 5.54 -10.26
C GLU A 385 35.64 6.76 -9.53
N ARG A 386 35.20 7.79 -10.25
CA ARG A 386 34.57 8.98 -9.65
C ARG A 386 33.23 8.65 -9.00
N PHE A 387 32.40 7.86 -9.69
CA PHE A 387 31.12 7.40 -9.17
C PHE A 387 31.29 6.66 -7.85
N LEU A 388 32.22 5.69 -7.80
CA LEU A 388 32.50 4.89 -6.61
C LEU A 388 33.17 5.70 -5.50
N ASN A 389 34.02 6.68 -5.83
CA ASN A 389 34.64 7.58 -4.86
C ASN A 389 33.60 8.44 -4.12
N VAL A 390 32.54 8.88 -4.81
CA VAL A 390 31.41 9.57 -4.18
C VAL A 390 30.74 8.67 -3.15
N LEU A 391 30.44 7.43 -3.52
CA LEU A 391 29.84 6.45 -2.60
C LEU A 391 30.77 6.09 -1.44
N GLN A 392 32.08 6.04 -1.69
CA GLN A 392 33.09 5.71 -0.69
C GLN A 392 33.28 6.81 0.36
N LYS A 393 33.19 8.08 -0.06
CA LYS A 393 33.38 9.26 0.80
C LYS A 393 32.08 9.82 1.36
N LEU A 394 30.94 9.30 0.94
CA LEU A 394 29.64 9.76 1.38
C LEU A 394 29.52 9.62 2.90
N LYS A 395 29.22 10.73 3.57
CA LYS A 395 28.84 10.76 4.98
C LYS A 395 27.38 11.18 5.07
N VAL A 396 26.57 10.36 5.73
CA VAL A 396 25.16 10.62 5.97
C VAL A 396 24.91 10.75 7.48
N PRO A 397 23.83 11.44 7.90
CA PRO A 397 23.45 11.49 9.31
C PRO A 397 23.28 10.09 9.92
N ASP A 398 23.55 9.96 11.22
CA ASP A 398 23.39 8.69 11.91
C ASP A 398 21.95 8.17 11.78
N GLY A 399 21.80 6.90 11.41
CA GLY A 399 20.50 6.27 11.16
C GLY A 399 19.84 6.55 9.79
N TYR A 400 20.46 7.35 8.91
CA TYR A 400 19.90 7.64 7.57
C TYR A 400 20.11 6.50 6.55
N GLY A 401 21.25 5.81 6.59
CA GLY A 401 21.56 4.71 5.67
C GLY A 401 22.75 3.90 6.17
N SER A 402 23.03 2.78 5.49
CA SER A 402 24.21 1.97 5.80
C SER A 402 25.49 2.62 5.29
N ASN A 403 26.63 2.19 5.84
CA ASN A 403 27.93 2.72 5.43
C ASN A 403 28.32 2.15 4.06
N LEU A 404 27.93 2.84 2.98
CA LEU A 404 28.21 2.43 1.60
C LEU A 404 29.72 2.33 1.30
N SER A 405 30.57 2.98 2.09
CA SER A 405 32.03 2.88 1.95
C SER A 405 32.54 1.44 2.05
N SER A 406 31.92 0.62 2.89
CA SER A 406 32.28 -0.81 3.03
C SER A 406 31.85 -1.66 1.84
N CYS A 407 30.94 -1.16 1.01
CA CYS A 407 30.40 -1.84 -0.16
C CYS A 407 31.15 -1.45 -1.45
N VAL A 408 32.09 -0.50 -1.39
CA VAL A 408 32.85 -0.05 -2.57
C VAL A 408 34.14 -0.85 -2.72
N ASN A 409 34.28 -1.53 -3.85
CA ASN A 409 35.54 -2.14 -4.27
C ASN A 409 36.18 -1.34 -5.41
N MET A 410 37.09 -0.44 -5.07
CA MET A 410 37.79 0.40 -6.03
C MET A 410 38.69 -0.41 -6.99
N LYS A 411 39.33 -1.48 -6.50
CA LYS A 411 40.23 -2.31 -7.33
C LYS A 411 39.49 -3.00 -8.48
N GLN A 412 38.28 -3.49 -8.21
CA GLN A 412 37.43 -4.16 -9.20
C GLN A 412 36.46 -3.19 -9.90
N ARG A 413 36.41 -1.92 -9.47
CA ARG A 413 35.44 -0.90 -9.93
C ARG A 413 33.99 -1.40 -9.87
N LYS A 414 33.63 -2.04 -8.75
CA LYS A 414 32.30 -2.62 -8.51
C LYS A 414 31.83 -2.34 -7.09
N LEU A 415 30.52 -2.43 -6.90
CA LEU A 415 29.90 -2.51 -5.59
C LEU A 415 29.77 -3.98 -5.19
N ILE A 416 30.08 -4.29 -3.93
CA ILE A 416 30.03 -5.63 -3.35
C ILE A 416 29.20 -5.60 -2.07
N ASN A 417 28.56 -6.74 -1.75
CA ASN A 417 27.87 -6.96 -0.47
C ASN A 417 26.72 -5.98 -0.14
N LEU A 418 26.12 -5.34 -1.15
CA LEU A 418 24.88 -4.56 -0.98
C LEU A 418 23.72 -5.47 -0.56
N LYS A 419 23.18 -5.23 0.63
CA LYS A 419 21.97 -5.90 1.13
C LYS A 419 20.73 -5.17 0.63
N SER A 420 19.57 -5.82 0.73
CA SER A 420 18.31 -5.25 0.23
C SER A 420 17.99 -3.88 0.84
N HIS A 421 18.26 -3.67 2.14
CA HIS A 421 18.07 -2.38 2.82
C HIS A 421 19.09 -1.30 2.42
N ASP A 422 20.23 -1.69 1.86
CA ASP A 422 21.28 -0.75 1.43
C ASP A 422 20.93 -0.05 0.13
N ASN A 423 20.01 -0.61 -0.66
CA ASN A 423 19.67 -0.12 -2.00
C ASN A 423 18.69 1.06 -2.00
N HIS A 424 18.00 1.29 -0.89
CA HIS A 424 16.96 2.32 -0.78
C HIS A 424 17.52 3.74 -0.90
N VAL A 425 18.52 4.05 -0.09
CA VAL A 425 19.13 5.39 -0.03
C VAL A 425 19.92 5.72 -1.31
N PRO A 426 20.69 4.79 -1.90
CA PRO A 426 21.29 4.95 -3.21
C PRO A 426 20.27 5.33 -4.29
N MET A 427 19.18 4.58 -4.38
CA MET A 427 18.19 4.76 -5.45
C MET A 427 17.42 6.09 -5.35
N GLN A 428 17.08 6.53 -4.14
CA GLN A 428 16.30 7.75 -3.95
C GLN A 428 17.15 9.01 -4.08
N ASP A 429 18.27 9.08 -3.36
CA ASP A 429 18.94 10.35 -3.08
C ASP A 429 20.37 10.42 -3.63
N ILE A 430 21.11 9.31 -3.61
CA ILE A 430 22.56 9.35 -3.87
C ILE A 430 22.89 9.13 -5.35
N LEU A 431 22.16 8.25 -6.05
CA LEU A 431 22.50 7.84 -7.42
C LEU A 431 22.55 9.05 -8.36
N ARG A 432 21.62 9.99 -8.22
CA ARG A 432 21.60 11.24 -9.00
C ARG A 432 22.82 12.11 -8.74
N VAL A 433 23.26 12.20 -7.48
CA VAL A 433 24.44 12.98 -7.08
C VAL A 433 25.71 12.31 -7.60
N ALA A 434 25.83 10.99 -7.41
CA ALA A 434 26.97 10.21 -7.88
C ALA A 434 27.10 10.25 -9.41
N LEU A 435 26.00 10.19 -10.16
CA LEU A 435 25.98 10.34 -11.62
C LEU A 435 26.38 11.75 -12.10
N ARG A 436 25.97 12.79 -11.37
CA ARG A 436 26.41 14.16 -11.71
C ARG A 436 27.89 14.35 -11.45
N ALA A 437 28.38 13.81 -10.33
CA ALA A 437 29.79 13.88 -9.97
C ALA A 437 30.69 13.05 -10.91
N SER A 438 30.21 11.90 -11.41
CA SER A 438 30.96 11.14 -12.42
C SER A 438 31.11 11.92 -13.73
N ASN A 439 30.10 12.71 -14.11
CA ASN A 439 30.05 13.47 -15.35
C ASN A 439 30.63 14.89 -15.26
N ALA A 440 31.14 15.33 -14.10
CA ALA A 440 31.44 16.74 -13.81
C ALA A 440 32.59 17.38 -14.63
N THR A 441 33.29 16.64 -15.49
CA THR A 441 34.31 17.21 -16.40
C THR A 441 34.09 16.80 -17.86
N LYS A 442 32.85 16.51 -18.27
CA LYS A 442 32.52 16.24 -19.68
C LYS A 442 32.32 17.52 -20.53
N ASN A 443 32.80 18.67 -20.06
CA ASN A 443 32.78 19.94 -20.80
C ASN A 443 34.08 20.11 -21.58
#